data_AF-A0AAV3TE12-F1
#
_entry.id   AF-A0AAV3TE12-F1
#
_cell.length_a   1.000
_cell.length_b   1.000
_cell.length_c   1.000
_cell.angle_alpha   90.00
_cell.angle_beta   90.00
_cell.angle_gamma   90.00
#
_symmetry.space_group_name_H-M   'P 1'
#
loop_
_entity.id
_entity.type
_entity.pdbx_description
1 polymer ?
#
loop_
_entity_poly.entity_id
_entity_poly.type
_entity_poly.pdbx_seq_one_letter_code
_entity_poly.pdbx_strand_id
1 'polypeptide(L)' 'MAGDDGAARGLVGFLAANRRRILVDVLAIAVWVVLLLGVVTRLGWPRWVYYPLAFAGAVAYTFAVGSWRRPGEGE' A
#
# COMPACT_ATOMS: atom_id res chain seq x y z
N MET A 1 0.85 30.34 -7.95
CA MET A 1 -0.01 29.69 -6.93
C MET A 1 -1.26 29.02 -7.51
N ALA A 2 -1.78 29.39 -8.70
CA ALA A 2 -2.94 28.71 -9.30
C ALA A 2 -2.74 27.24 -9.76
N GLY A 3 -1.49 26.77 -9.87
CA GLY A 3 -1.18 25.39 -10.28
C GLY A 3 -1.35 24.35 -9.15
N ASP A 4 -1.09 24.74 -7.90
CA ASP A 4 -1.18 23.84 -6.74
C ASP A 4 -2.63 23.47 -6.42
N ASP A 5 -3.57 24.41 -6.62
CA ASP A 5 -5.00 24.20 -6.37
C ASP A 5 -5.61 23.17 -7.34
N GLY A 6 -5.12 23.13 -8.59
CA GLY A 6 -5.51 22.15 -9.59
C GLY A 6 -4.95 20.75 -9.28
N ALA A 7 -3.67 20.68 -8.89
CA ALA A 7 -3.01 19.43 -8.50
C ALA A 7 -3.63 18.83 -7.23
N ALA A 8 -3.94 19.68 -6.23
CA ALA A 8 -4.58 19.28 -4.99
C ALA A 8 -6.00 18.72 -5.24
N ARG A 9 -6.81 19.40 -6.06
CA ARG A 9 -8.15 18.88 -6.44
C ARG A 9 -8.07 17.56 -7.20
N GLY A 10 -7.10 17.42 -8.10
CA GLY A 10 -6.85 16.16 -8.80
C GLY A 10 -6.47 15.02 -7.85
N LEU A 11 -5.58 15.29 -6.90
CA LEU A 11 -5.16 14.32 -5.88
C LEU A 11 -6.32 13.91 -4.97
N VAL A 12 -7.14 14.87 -4.50
CA VAL A 12 -8.32 14.58 -3.68
C VAL A 12 -9.33 13.75 -4.46
N GLY A 13 -9.58 14.06 -5.74
CA GLY A 13 -10.45 13.28 -6.61
C GLY A 13 -9.95 11.84 -6.79
N PHE A 14 -8.64 11.67 -6.98
CA PHE A 14 -7.99 10.37 -7.08
C PHE A 14 -8.11 9.55 -5.79
N LEU A 15 -7.83 10.17 -4.65
CA LEU A 15 -7.95 9.57 -3.32
C LEU A 15 -9.39 9.16 -3.04
N ALA A 16 -10.37 10.00 -3.37
CA ALA A 16 -11.78 9.71 -3.19
C ALA A 16 -12.22 8.52 -4.05
N ALA A 17 -11.82 8.49 -5.33
CA ALA A 17 -12.15 7.40 -6.26
C ALA A 17 -11.54 6.05 -5.84
N ASN A 18 -10.34 6.07 -5.24
CA ASN A 18 -9.61 4.86 -4.84
C ASN A 18 -9.68 4.56 -3.34
N ARG A 19 -10.44 5.32 -2.53
CA ARG A 19 -10.44 5.24 -1.06
C ARG A 19 -10.60 3.82 -0.53
N ARG A 20 -11.59 3.08 -1.06
CA ARG A 20 -11.84 1.70 -0.62
C ARG A 20 -10.64 0.80 -0.87
N ARG A 21 -9.99 0.94 -2.03
CA ARG A 21 -8.83 0.13 -2.40
C ARG A 21 -7.60 0.50 -1.57
N ILE A 22 -7.39 1.80 -1.35
CA ILE A 22 -6.33 2.30 -0.47
C ILE A 22 -6.48 1.72 0.95
N LEU A 23 -7.70 1.71 1.50
CA LEU A 23 -7.93 1.12 2.83
C LEU A 23 -7.61 -0.38 2.87
N VAL A 24 -7.94 -1.12 1.82
CA VAL A 24 -7.60 -2.54 1.71
C VAL A 24 -6.09 -2.74 1.60
N ASP A 25 -5.41 -1.92 0.79
CA ASP A 25 -3.95 -1.97 0.62
C ASP A 25 -3.22 -1.67 1.95
N VAL A 26 -3.66 -0.63 2.66
CA VAL A 26 -3.12 -0.28 3.98
C VAL A 26 -3.35 -1.40 4.98
N LEU A 27 -4.55 -1.98 5.02
CA LEU A 27 -4.87 -3.09 5.92
C LEU A 27 -4.04 -4.33 5.61
N ALA A 28 -3.89 -4.68 4.33
CA ALA A 28 -3.11 -5.82 3.89
C ALA A 28 -1.64 -5.68 4.29
N ILE A 29 -1.03 -4.52 4.06
CA ILE A 29 0.35 -4.24 4.48
C ILE A 29 0.48 -4.26 6.01
N ALA A 30 -0.47 -3.66 6.74
CA ALA A 30 -0.43 -3.65 8.20
C ALA A 30 -0.51 -5.07 8.79
N VAL A 31 -1.43 -5.90 8.28
CA VAL A 31 -1.56 -7.30 8.67
C VAL A 31 -0.26 -8.07 8.37
N TRP A 32 0.32 -7.86 7.19
CA TRP A 32 1.58 -8.49 6.81
C TRP A 32 2.75 -8.13 7.75
N VAL A 33 2.87 -6.84 8.08
CA VAL A 33 3.87 -6.33 9.03
C VAL A 33 3.71 -6.96 10.41
N VAL A 34 2.48 -7.01 10.93
CA VAL A 34 2.20 -7.61 12.25
C VAL A 34 2.52 -9.11 12.26
N LEU A 35 2.15 -9.83 11.19
CA LEU A 35 2.49 -11.24 11.03
C LEU A 35 4.00 -11.47 11.03
N LEU A 36 4.75 -10.70 10.22
CA LEU A 36 6.21 -10.80 10.17
C LEU A 36 6.86 -10.48 11.49
N LEU A 37 6.38 -9.44 12.19
CA LEU A 37 6.89 -9.09 13.51
C LEU A 37 6.68 -10.25 14.50
N GLY A 38 5.48 -10.84 14.52
CA GLY A 38 5.18 -12.01 15.34
C GLY A 38 6.07 -13.20 15.03
N VAL A 39 6.25 -13.54 13.75
CA VAL A 39 7.10 -14.65 13.30
C VAL A 39 8.56 -14.43 13.67
N VAL A 40 9.13 -13.26 13.33
CA VAL A 40 10.55 -12.95 13.58
C VAL A 40 10.86 -12.96 15.07
N THR A 41 9.98 -12.35 15.89
CA THR A 41 10.14 -12.36 17.35
C THR A 41 9.99 -13.76 17.93
N ARG A 42 9.01 -14.54 17.47
CA ARG A 42 8.71 -15.88 18.00
C ARG A 42 9.77 -16.92 17.66
N LEU A 43 10.39 -16.85 16.48
CA LEU A 43 11.49 -17.72 16.08
C LEU A 43 12.87 -17.20 16.52
N GLY A 44 12.95 -16.00 17.11
CA GLY A 44 14.22 -15.40 17.51
C GLY A 44 15.13 -15.06 16.33
N TRP A 45 14.56 -14.78 15.17
CA TRP A 45 15.33 -14.50 13.96
C TRP A 45 16.07 -13.16 14.07
N PRO A 46 17.22 -13.02 13.38
CA PRO A 46 17.91 -11.74 13.30
C PRO A 46 17.00 -10.65 12.73
N ARG A 47 17.05 -9.45 13.32
CA ARG A 47 16.19 -8.31 12.92
C ARG A 47 16.32 -7.96 11.44
N TRP A 48 17.49 -8.21 10.84
CA TRP A 48 17.72 -7.91 9.44
C TRP A 48 16.85 -8.74 8.49
N VAL A 49 16.41 -9.94 8.89
CA VAL A 49 15.57 -10.83 8.06
C VAL A 49 14.16 -10.27 7.87
N TYR A 50 13.71 -9.42 8.77
CA TYR A 50 12.43 -8.72 8.63
C TYR A 50 12.38 -7.85 7.36
N TYR A 51 13.47 -7.14 7.04
CA TYR A 51 13.49 -6.20 5.92
C TYR A 51 13.25 -6.84 4.55
N PRO A 52 13.98 -7.90 4.14
CA PRO A 52 13.73 -8.55 2.86
C PRO A 52 12.36 -9.24 2.81
N LEU A 53 11.85 -9.77 3.92
CA LEU A 53 10.51 -10.37 3.97
C LEU A 53 9.39 -9.33 3.85
N ALA A 54 9.54 -8.19 4.51
CA ALA A 54 8.59 -7.09 4.40
C ALA A 54 8.57 -6.57 2.96
N PHE A 55 9.75 -6.37 2.36
CA PHE A 55 9.88 -5.98 0.96
C PHE A 55 9.26 -7.02 0.01
N ALA A 56 9.60 -8.30 0.18
CA ALA A 56 9.07 -9.38 -0.65
C ALA A 56 7.55 -9.45 -0.59
N GLY A 57 6.95 -9.32 0.60
CA GLY A 57 5.50 -9.31 0.74
C GLY A 57 4.84 -8.10 0.10
N ALA A 58 5.42 -6.90 0.23
CA ALA A 58 4.92 -5.70 -0.44
C ALA A 58 4.97 -5.84 -1.97
N VAL A 59 6.07 -6.37 -2.51
CA VAL A 59 6.24 -6.63 -3.93
C VAL A 59 5.23 -7.68 -4.42
N ALA A 60 5.12 -8.82 -3.73
CA ALA A 60 4.18 -9.88 -4.08
C ALA A 60 2.71 -9.39 -4.03
N TYR A 61 2.35 -8.62 -3.00
CA TYR A 61 1.03 -8.02 -2.89
C TYR A 61 0.72 -7.08 -4.06
N THR A 62 1.67 -6.22 -4.43
CA THR A 62 1.52 -5.29 -5.55
C THR A 62 1.27 -6.02 -6.87
N PHE A 63 2.02 -7.09 -7.13
CA PHE A 63 1.80 -7.93 -8.31
C PHE A 63 0.45 -8.64 -8.30
N ALA A 64 -0.04 -9.06 -7.14
CA ALA A 64 -1.31 -9.78 -7.02
C ALA A 64 -2.54 -8.87 -7.22
N VAL A 65 -2.49 -7.63 -6.72
CA VAL A 65 -3.66 -6.74 -6.69
C VAL A 65 -3.81 -5.94 -7.99
N GLY A 66 -2.72 -5.68 -8.71
CA GLY A 66 -2.74 -4.90 -9.95
C GLY A 66 -2.89 -3.39 -9.72
N SER A 67 -2.89 -2.60 -10.80
CA SER A 67 -2.84 -1.13 -10.71
C SER A 67 -4.14 -0.50 -10.21
N TRP A 68 -4.02 0.66 -9.57
CA TRP A 68 -5.15 1.53 -9.24
C TRP A 68 -5.84 2.04 -10.51
N ARG A 69 -7.13 2.38 -10.41
CA ARG A 69 -7.89 2.93 -11.54
C ARG A 69 -7.45 4.36 -11.80
N ARG A 70 -7.20 4.70 -13.07
CA ARG A 70 -6.89 6.09 -13.44
C ARG A 70 -8.16 6.95 -13.40
N PRO A 71 -8.06 8.24 -13.02
CA PRO A 71 -9.17 9.18 -13.22
C PRO A 71 -9.55 9.20 -14.70
N GLY A 72 -10.80 8.85 -15.03
CA GLY A 72 -11.34 8.87 -16.40
C GLY A 72 -11.59 7.51 -17.06
N GLU A 73 -11.24 6.37 -16.43
CA GLU A 73 -11.51 5.03 -16.99
C GLU A 73 -12.95 4.53 -16.74
N GLY A 74 -13.90 5.44 -16.50
CA GLY A 74 -15.29 5.11 -16.17
C GLY A 74 -16.33 6.04 -16.80
N GLU A 75 -15.97 6.71 -17.90
CA GLU A 75 -16.94 7.27 -18.85
C GLU A 75 -17.33 6.23 -19.90
#